data_AF-A0A7L4XXC1-F1
#
_entry.id   AF-A0A7L4XXC1-F1
#
_cell.length_a   1.000
_cell.length_b   1.000
_cell.length_c   1.000
_cell.angle_alpha   90.00
_cell.angle_beta   90.00
_cell.angle_gamma   90.00
#
_symmetry.space_group_name_H-M   'P 1'
#
loop_
_entity.id
_entity.type
_entity.pdbx_description
1 polymer ?
#
loop_
_entity_poly.entity_id
_entity_poly.type
_entity_poly.pdbx_seq_one_letter_code
_entity_poly.pdbx_strand_id
1 'polypeptide(L)'
;MVNPPEVPMDTAPVHPEYPVRTKRLRLRPVRADDLEAVYAHRSLPEVALYLPHEPHTREVTAQTLRRLIAGESLATPGDWLGLAVETEVGRVVGEVFLRRDDREPATGEVGFAFHPDVWATGIATEAVTAALDIAFDSFGWHRVYGVCDVRNIASAALMRRIGMRHEAVMRRNSYLKNDWCNDSMFAVLASEWRRTPPRSADERAVDAAAATFFSAFTRAGGEPVNPDAARSVLAPGAVIERVDADGRVERRGAEEFLASRRSPPRGGEPADGDVFEVSWTTMIAAGRALRGSLIFRRGVRDGVPFTGWSRVALQLRPATGAWLVESLTWTDEPDTP
;
A
#
# COMPACT_ATOMS: atom_id res chain seq x y z
N MET A 1 12.93 18.87 -35.47
CA MET A 1 12.30 18.26 -34.29
C MET A 1 12.00 16.83 -34.69
N VAL A 2 12.78 15.87 -34.19
CA VAL A 2 12.50 14.46 -34.44
C VAL A 2 11.29 14.13 -33.57
N ASN A 3 10.17 13.69 -34.15
CA ASN A 3 9.06 13.19 -33.35
C ASN A 3 9.62 12.10 -32.44
N PRO A 4 9.35 12.14 -31.12
CA PRO A 4 9.73 11.03 -30.26
C PRO A 4 9.17 9.74 -30.87
N PRO A 5 9.93 8.63 -30.82
CA PRO A 5 9.45 7.37 -31.36
C PRO A 5 8.09 7.04 -30.74
N GLU A 6 7.12 6.64 -31.56
CA GLU A 6 5.86 6.10 -31.06
C GLU A 6 6.19 4.90 -30.17
N VAL A 7 5.95 5.04 -28.88
CA VAL A 7 6.12 3.93 -27.94
C VAL A 7 4.97 2.97 -28.19
N PRO A 8 5.26 1.69 -28.46
CA PRO A 8 4.22 0.71 -28.71
C PRO A 8 3.33 0.58 -27.46
N MET A 9 2.04 0.83 -27.66
CA MET A 9 1.00 0.45 -26.72
C MET A 9 0.80 -1.06 -26.80
N ASP A 10 0.58 -1.73 -25.68
CA ASP A 10 0.33 -3.19 -25.67
C ASP A 10 -0.98 -3.54 -26.38
N THR A 11 -1.93 -2.60 -26.42
CA THR A 11 -3.21 -2.67 -27.15
C THR A 11 -3.63 -1.26 -27.60
N ALA A 12 -4.36 -1.15 -28.71
CA ALA A 12 -4.93 0.13 -29.13
C ALA A 12 -5.97 0.61 -28.09
N PRO A 13 -5.92 1.88 -27.64
CA PRO A 13 -6.83 2.36 -26.63
C PRO A 13 -8.28 2.39 -27.15
N VAL A 14 -9.20 1.83 -26.38
CA VAL A 14 -10.65 1.88 -26.58
C VAL A 14 -11.25 2.35 -25.26
N HIS A 15 -12.09 3.38 -25.28
CA HIS A 15 -12.81 3.79 -24.08
C HIS A 15 -13.69 2.62 -23.57
N PRO A 16 -13.63 2.28 -22.27
CA PRO A 16 -14.48 1.23 -21.74
C PRO A 16 -15.95 1.65 -21.79
N GLU A 17 -16.84 0.67 -21.94
CA GLU A 17 -18.27 0.89 -21.76
C GLU A 17 -18.58 1.03 -20.26
N TYR A 18 -19.14 2.18 -19.86
CA TYR A 18 -19.49 2.45 -18.46
C TYR A 18 -20.98 2.18 -18.18
N PRO A 19 -21.33 1.77 -16.94
CA PRO A 19 -20.43 1.48 -15.83
C PRO A 19 -19.72 0.13 -15.99
N VAL A 20 -18.43 0.08 -15.65
CA VAL A 20 -17.71 -1.19 -15.47
C VAL A 20 -18.21 -1.84 -14.19
N ARG A 21 -18.70 -3.07 -14.31
CA ARG A 21 -19.31 -3.80 -13.18
C ARG A 21 -18.33 -4.81 -12.61
N THR A 22 -18.23 -4.83 -11.29
CA THR A 22 -17.53 -5.86 -10.53
C THR A 22 -18.55 -6.69 -9.75
N LYS A 23 -18.08 -7.50 -8.79
CA LYS A 23 -18.95 -8.34 -7.95
C LYS A 23 -19.90 -7.51 -7.08
N ARG A 24 -19.45 -6.37 -6.55
CA ARG A 24 -20.19 -5.56 -5.58
C ARG A 24 -20.33 -4.09 -6.01
N LEU A 25 -19.67 -3.69 -7.10
CA LEU A 25 -19.48 -2.29 -7.45
C LEU A 25 -19.81 -2.01 -8.92
N ARG A 26 -20.08 -0.73 -9.17
CA ARG A 26 -20.19 -0.10 -10.47
C ARG A 26 -19.20 1.06 -10.49
N LEU A 27 -18.26 1.02 -11.43
CA LEU A 27 -17.29 2.09 -11.64
C LEU A 27 -17.70 2.87 -12.88
N ARG A 28 -17.78 4.19 -12.74
CA ARG A 28 -18.14 5.10 -13.84
C ARG A 28 -17.48 6.45 -13.65
N PRO A 29 -17.29 7.23 -14.71
CA PRO A 29 -16.91 8.62 -14.61
C PRO A 29 -17.78 9.36 -13.58
N VAL A 30 -17.12 10.20 -12.78
CA VAL A 30 -17.79 11.11 -11.86
C VAL A 30 -18.68 12.10 -12.64
N ARG A 31 -19.78 12.51 -12.03
CA ARG A 31 -20.78 13.42 -12.60
C ARG A 31 -21.07 14.56 -11.64
N ALA A 32 -21.66 15.65 -12.14
CA ALA A 32 -21.96 16.81 -11.32
C ALA A 32 -22.83 16.47 -10.09
N ASP A 33 -23.77 15.53 -10.24
CA ASP A 33 -24.69 15.10 -9.18
C ASP A 33 -24.01 14.25 -8.10
N ASP A 34 -22.76 13.81 -8.30
CA ASP A 34 -21.99 13.08 -7.27
C ASP A 34 -21.42 14.01 -6.19
N LEU A 35 -21.59 15.34 -6.32
CA LEU A 35 -20.98 16.34 -5.45
C LEU A 35 -21.15 16.02 -3.96
N GLU A 36 -22.37 15.73 -3.51
CA GLU A 36 -22.61 15.48 -2.08
C GLU A 36 -21.95 14.19 -1.60
N ALA A 37 -21.98 13.13 -2.40
CA ALA A 37 -21.36 11.86 -2.03
C ALA A 37 -19.82 11.91 -2.06
N VAL A 38 -19.27 12.68 -3.01
CA VAL A 38 -17.83 12.94 -3.07
C VAL A 38 -17.38 13.82 -1.91
N TYR A 39 -18.15 14.88 -1.63
CA TYR A 39 -17.88 15.77 -0.50
C TYR A 39 -17.89 15.01 0.82
N ALA A 40 -18.85 14.10 1.02
CA ALA A 40 -19.02 13.34 2.26
C ALA A 40 -17.76 12.59 2.73
N HIS A 41 -16.89 12.15 1.82
CA HIS A 41 -15.62 11.53 2.21
C HIS A 41 -14.43 12.47 2.09
N ARG A 42 -14.40 13.40 1.12
CA ARG A 42 -13.28 14.35 0.96
C ARG A 42 -13.22 15.43 2.04
N SER A 43 -14.32 15.69 2.74
CA SER A 43 -14.38 16.64 3.85
C SER A 43 -13.88 16.06 5.18
N LEU A 44 -13.51 14.78 5.23
CA LEU A 44 -13.14 14.09 6.45
C LEU A 44 -11.63 14.23 6.74
N PRO A 45 -11.23 14.71 7.94
CA PRO A 45 -9.83 14.79 8.36
C PRO A 45 -9.05 13.49 8.20
N GLU A 46 -9.67 12.36 8.53
CA GLU A 46 -9.06 11.03 8.45
C GLU A 46 -8.81 10.58 7.02
N VAL A 47 -9.62 11.03 6.05
CA VAL A 47 -9.42 10.75 4.61
C VAL A 47 -8.34 11.67 4.05
N ALA A 48 -8.36 12.95 4.45
CA ALA A 48 -7.39 13.93 3.98
C ALA A 48 -6.01 13.82 4.65
N LEU A 49 -5.86 13.00 5.70
CA LEU A 49 -4.68 12.98 6.58
C LEU A 49 -3.36 12.97 5.81
N TYR A 50 -3.23 12.05 4.84
CA TYR A 50 -2.02 11.84 4.02
C TYR A 50 -2.15 12.37 2.59
N LEU A 51 -3.16 13.20 2.32
CA LEU A 51 -3.36 13.83 1.01
C LEU A 51 -2.71 15.21 0.98
N PRO A 52 -2.36 15.73 -0.21
CA PRO A 52 -1.69 17.02 -0.34
C PRO A 52 -2.57 18.23 -0.01
N HIS A 53 -3.85 18.00 0.31
CA HIS A 53 -4.82 19.02 0.61
C HIS A 53 -5.40 18.83 2.02
N GLU A 54 -5.89 19.93 2.59
CA GLU A 54 -6.75 19.88 3.77
C GLU A 54 -8.09 19.20 3.45
N PRO A 55 -8.88 18.82 4.46
CA PRO A 55 -10.27 18.41 4.25
C PRO A 55 -10.97 19.41 3.35
N HIS A 56 -11.53 18.91 2.25
CA HIS A 56 -12.13 19.79 1.26
C HIS A 56 -13.34 20.51 1.85
N THR A 57 -13.55 21.76 1.46
CA THR A 57 -14.88 22.36 1.51
C THR A 57 -15.73 21.84 0.36
N ARG A 58 -17.04 22.10 0.42
CA ARG A 58 -17.96 21.71 -0.65
C ARG A 58 -17.60 22.40 -1.97
N GLU A 59 -17.16 23.65 -1.91
CA GLU A 59 -16.74 24.45 -3.08
C GLU A 59 -15.49 23.89 -3.74
N VAL A 60 -14.47 23.51 -2.94
CA VAL A 60 -13.25 22.86 -3.43
C VAL A 60 -13.57 21.51 -4.06
N THR A 61 -14.50 20.77 -3.47
CA THR A 61 -14.99 19.50 -4.04
C THR A 61 -15.66 19.73 -5.38
N ALA A 62 -16.57 20.71 -5.50
CA ALA A 62 -17.23 21.05 -6.74
C ALA A 62 -16.24 21.50 -7.84
N GLN A 63 -15.19 22.23 -7.48
CA GLN A 63 -14.13 22.61 -8.42
C GLN A 63 -13.34 21.38 -8.91
N THR A 64 -12.99 20.48 -7.99
CA THR A 64 -12.24 19.26 -8.33
C THR A 64 -13.06 18.35 -9.23
N LEU A 65 -14.35 18.17 -8.91
CA LEU A 65 -15.29 17.38 -9.69
C LEU A 65 -15.41 17.91 -11.14
N ARG A 66 -15.50 19.24 -11.32
CA ARG A 66 -15.50 19.86 -12.65
C ARG A 66 -14.24 19.55 -13.46
N ARG A 67 -13.06 19.53 -12.82
CA ARG A 67 -11.80 19.18 -13.49
C ARG A 67 -11.77 17.71 -13.91
N LEU A 68 -12.25 16.81 -13.06
CA LEU A 68 -12.32 15.37 -13.37
C LEU A 68 -13.28 15.07 -14.51
N ILE A 69 -14.44 15.75 -14.55
CA ILE A 69 -15.40 15.63 -15.66
C ILE A 69 -14.74 16.11 -16.98
N ALA A 70 -13.96 17.20 -16.94
CA ALA A 70 -13.28 17.70 -18.13
C ALA A 70 -12.15 16.78 -18.62
N GLY A 71 -11.50 16.03 -17.71
CA GLY A 71 -10.38 15.13 -18.00
C GLY A 71 -10.77 13.68 -18.33
N GLU A 72 -12.06 13.36 -18.40
CA GLU A 72 -12.60 11.99 -18.53
C GLU A 72 -11.98 11.18 -19.69
N SER A 73 -11.55 11.84 -20.76
CA SER A 73 -11.03 11.17 -21.95
C SER A 73 -9.58 10.66 -21.83
N LEU A 74 -8.78 11.13 -20.86
CA LEU A 74 -7.33 10.86 -20.80
C LEU A 74 -6.57 11.13 -22.11
N ALA A 75 -7.12 11.99 -22.98
CA ALA A 75 -6.60 12.23 -24.32
C ALA A 75 -5.26 12.99 -24.29
N THR A 76 -5.01 13.78 -23.25
CA THR A 76 -3.83 14.62 -23.08
C THR A 76 -2.96 14.11 -21.93
N PRO A 77 -1.62 14.12 -22.04
CA PRO A 77 -0.73 13.91 -20.90
C PRO A 77 -1.11 14.83 -19.72
N GLY A 78 -1.18 14.28 -18.51
CA GLY A 78 -1.63 14.99 -17.31
C GLY A 78 -3.15 15.01 -17.07
N ASP A 79 -3.97 14.54 -18.02
CA ASP A 79 -5.41 14.40 -17.81
C ASP A 79 -5.71 13.41 -16.67
N TRP A 80 -6.82 13.67 -15.98
CA TRP A 80 -7.33 12.85 -14.89
C TRP A 80 -8.72 12.33 -15.22
N LEU A 81 -8.88 11.02 -15.12
CA LEU A 81 -10.17 10.34 -15.09
C LEU A 81 -10.53 10.03 -13.64
N GLY A 82 -11.62 10.61 -13.15
CA GLY A 82 -12.21 10.25 -11.85
C GLY A 82 -13.32 9.23 -12.04
N LEU A 83 -13.19 8.07 -11.41
CA LEU A 83 -14.20 7.03 -11.37
C LEU A 83 -14.92 7.03 -10.02
N ALA A 84 -16.20 7.38 -10.01
CA ALA A 84 -17.07 7.16 -8.87
C ALA A 84 -17.24 5.66 -8.63
N VAL A 85 -17.07 5.24 -7.38
CA VAL A 85 -17.28 3.85 -6.94
C VAL A 85 -18.65 3.75 -6.29
N GLU A 86 -19.59 3.17 -7.02
CA GLU A 86 -20.99 3.05 -6.62
C GLU A 86 -21.29 1.60 -6.19
N THR A 87 -21.97 1.43 -5.06
CA THR A 87 -22.43 0.11 -4.59
C THR A 87 -23.64 -0.37 -5.40
N GLU A 88 -24.03 -1.63 -5.25
CA GLU A 88 -25.22 -2.17 -5.94
C GLU A 88 -26.52 -1.42 -5.64
N VAL A 89 -26.62 -0.76 -4.47
CA VAL A 89 -27.79 0.04 -4.05
C VAL A 89 -27.71 1.50 -4.49
N GLY A 90 -26.72 1.87 -5.32
CA GLY A 90 -26.60 3.20 -5.92
C GLY A 90 -25.87 4.25 -5.08
N ARG A 91 -25.26 3.86 -3.94
CA ARG A 91 -24.50 4.78 -3.09
C ARG A 91 -23.06 4.89 -3.60
N VAL A 92 -22.59 6.10 -3.88
CA VAL A 92 -21.16 6.37 -4.11
C VAL A 92 -20.41 6.34 -2.77
N VAL A 93 -19.39 5.50 -2.67
CA VAL A 93 -18.64 5.24 -1.42
C VAL A 93 -17.16 5.61 -1.51
N GLY A 94 -16.72 6.13 -2.65
CA GLY A 94 -15.36 6.59 -2.88
C GLY A 94 -15.10 6.85 -4.35
N GLU A 95 -13.84 7.12 -4.66
CA GLU A 95 -13.36 7.42 -5.99
C GLU A 95 -12.02 6.72 -6.23
N VAL A 96 -11.81 6.30 -7.47
CA VAL A 96 -10.50 5.89 -8.00
C VAL A 96 -10.14 6.84 -9.13
N PHE A 97 -8.89 7.27 -9.18
CA PHE A 97 -8.39 8.19 -10.18
C PHE A 97 -7.34 7.51 -11.03
N LEU A 98 -7.42 7.72 -12.33
CA LEU A 98 -6.36 7.39 -13.28
C LEU A 98 -5.85 8.70 -13.85
N ARG A 99 -4.56 9.00 -13.69
CA ARG A 99 -3.92 10.14 -14.33
C ARG A 99 -2.97 9.63 -15.40
N ARG A 100 -3.07 10.18 -16.60
CA ARG A 100 -2.06 9.91 -17.64
C ARG A 100 -0.76 10.63 -17.29
N ASP A 101 0.37 9.93 -17.37
CA ASP A 101 1.67 10.55 -17.10
C ASP A 101 1.98 11.67 -18.10
N ASP A 102 2.65 12.72 -17.64
CA ASP A 102 2.98 13.91 -18.43
C ASP A 102 4.21 13.71 -19.31
N ARG A 103 5.06 12.71 -19.00
CA ARG A 103 6.38 12.53 -19.60
C ARG A 103 6.52 11.18 -20.26
N GLU A 104 6.01 10.14 -19.61
CA GLU A 104 6.19 8.77 -20.07
C GLU A 104 4.96 8.28 -20.83
N PRO A 105 5.11 7.87 -22.10
CA PRO A 105 4.02 7.30 -22.87
C PRO A 105 3.56 5.97 -22.26
N ALA A 106 2.30 5.61 -22.53
CA ALA A 106 1.69 4.37 -22.03
C ALA A 106 1.81 4.17 -20.51
N THR A 107 1.99 5.26 -19.75
CA THR A 107 2.19 5.21 -18.30
C THR A 107 1.17 6.12 -17.63
N GLY A 108 0.72 5.71 -16.45
CA GLY A 108 -0.10 6.58 -15.64
C GLY A 108 -0.10 6.24 -14.17
N GLU A 109 -0.73 7.10 -13.40
CA GLU A 109 -0.83 7.03 -11.96
C GLU A 109 -2.24 6.59 -11.55
N VAL A 110 -2.33 5.72 -10.55
CA VAL A 110 -3.57 5.40 -9.85
C VAL A 110 -3.60 6.07 -8.48
N GLY A 111 -4.69 6.77 -8.18
CA GLY A 111 -5.00 7.32 -6.86
C GLY A 111 -6.36 6.82 -6.39
N PHE A 112 -6.62 6.86 -5.08
CA PHE A 112 -7.93 6.45 -4.57
C PHE A 112 -8.24 7.08 -3.21
N ALA A 113 -9.52 7.32 -2.96
CA ALA A 113 -10.03 7.79 -1.69
C ALA A 113 -11.40 7.17 -1.42
N PHE A 114 -11.64 6.71 -0.19
CA PHE A 114 -12.87 6.01 0.18
C PHE A 114 -13.42 6.52 1.50
N HIS A 115 -14.75 6.54 1.61
CA HIS A 115 -15.42 6.83 2.86
C HIS A 115 -15.03 5.81 3.96
N PRO A 116 -14.80 6.23 5.22
CA PRO A 116 -14.41 5.32 6.30
C PRO A 116 -15.35 4.12 6.52
N ASP A 117 -16.66 4.29 6.31
CA ASP A 117 -17.67 3.22 6.35
C ASP A 117 -17.30 1.95 5.56
N VAL A 118 -16.50 2.07 4.49
CA VAL A 118 -16.13 0.93 3.63
C VAL A 118 -14.68 0.50 3.79
N TRP A 119 -13.93 1.06 4.74
CA TRP A 119 -12.57 0.62 5.05
C TRP A 119 -12.57 -0.81 5.59
N ALA A 120 -11.49 -1.55 5.31
CA ALA A 120 -11.32 -2.96 5.69
C ALA A 120 -12.39 -3.95 5.16
N THR A 121 -13.33 -3.52 4.31
CA THR A 121 -14.36 -4.40 3.70
C THR A 121 -13.93 -5.03 2.37
N GLY A 122 -12.74 -4.66 1.87
CA GLY A 122 -12.22 -5.06 0.56
C GLY A 122 -12.79 -4.28 -0.63
N ILE A 123 -13.68 -3.30 -0.41
CA ILE A 123 -14.26 -2.46 -1.48
C ILE A 123 -13.19 -1.69 -2.25
N ALA A 124 -12.24 -1.06 -1.54
CA ALA A 124 -11.15 -0.32 -2.17
C ALA A 124 -10.26 -1.23 -3.04
N THR A 125 -9.94 -2.43 -2.57
CA THR A 125 -9.16 -3.41 -3.34
C THR A 125 -9.90 -3.81 -4.62
N GLU A 126 -11.21 -4.09 -4.54
CA GLU A 126 -12.02 -4.43 -5.71
C GLU A 126 -12.11 -3.29 -6.72
N ALA A 127 -12.35 -2.06 -6.25
CA ALA A 127 -12.45 -0.88 -7.11
C ALA A 127 -11.13 -0.57 -7.83
N VAL A 128 -10.01 -0.55 -7.10
CA VAL A 128 -8.70 -0.23 -7.70
C VAL A 128 -8.28 -1.34 -8.67
N THR A 129 -8.59 -2.61 -8.38
CA THR A 129 -8.38 -3.72 -9.33
C THR A 129 -9.09 -3.46 -10.67
N ALA A 130 -10.39 -3.12 -10.62
CA ALA A 130 -11.14 -2.81 -11.83
C ALA A 130 -10.63 -1.56 -12.57
N ALA A 131 -10.10 -0.57 -11.85
CA ALA A 131 -9.46 0.59 -12.47
C ALA A 131 -8.15 0.23 -13.18
N LEU A 132 -7.37 -0.72 -12.65
CA LEU A 132 -6.20 -1.25 -13.34
C LEU A 132 -6.58 -2.04 -14.60
N ASP A 133 -7.64 -2.84 -14.56
CA ASP A 133 -8.19 -3.50 -15.75
C ASP A 133 -8.54 -2.46 -16.83
N ILE A 134 -9.20 -1.37 -16.46
CA ILE A 134 -9.47 -0.24 -17.38
C ILE A 134 -8.17 0.35 -17.94
N ALA A 135 -7.17 0.64 -17.09
CA ALA A 135 -5.90 1.21 -17.53
C ALA A 135 -5.15 0.33 -18.54
N PHE A 136 -5.08 -0.98 -18.28
CA PHE A 136 -4.33 -1.93 -19.11
C PHE A 136 -5.10 -2.41 -20.34
N ASP A 137 -6.37 -2.75 -20.20
CA ASP A 137 -7.14 -3.37 -21.28
C ASP A 137 -7.82 -2.33 -22.16
N SER A 138 -8.30 -1.23 -21.57
CA SER A 138 -9.02 -0.18 -22.30
C SER A 138 -8.09 0.93 -22.75
N PHE A 139 -7.23 1.46 -21.88
CA PHE A 139 -6.29 2.52 -22.27
C PHE A 139 -4.96 2.02 -22.81
N GLY A 140 -4.71 0.70 -22.79
CA GLY A 140 -3.51 0.07 -23.36
C GLY A 140 -2.20 0.48 -22.68
N TRP A 141 -2.27 0.99 -21.44
CA TRP A 141 -1.07 1.41 -20.71
C TRP A 141 -0.11 0.23 -20.55
N HIS A 142 1.18 0.50 -20.64
CA HIS A 142 2.26 -0.42 -20.34
C HIS A 142 2.53 -0.50 -18.83
N ARG A 143 2.31 0.59 -18.09
CA ARG A 143 2.68 0.71 -16.68
C ARG A 143 1.67 1.57 -15.92
N VAL A 144 1.30 1.12 -14.72
CA VAL A 144 0.58 1.94 -13.75
C VAL A 144 1.42 2.05 -12.48
N TYR A 145 1.57 3.26 -11.95
CA TYR A 145 2.18 3.50 -10.64
C TYR A 145 1.19 4.14 -9.66
N GLY A 146 1.48 4.08 -8.37
CA GLY A 146 0.75 4.79 -7.33
C GLY A 146 1.75 5.33 -6.30
N VAL A 147 1.46 6.51 -5.77
CA VAL A 147 2.30 7.19 -4.79
C VAL A 147 1.50 7.43 -3.52
N CYS A 148 2.10 7.18 -2.37
CA CYS A 148 1.53 7.55 -1.10
C CYS A 148 2.61 7.98 -0.11
N ASP A 149 2.24 8.83 0.84
CA ASP A 149 3.08 9.09 2.01
C ASP A 149 3.46 7.76 2.69
N VAL A 150 4.72 7.59 3.08
CA VAL A 150 5.22 6.35 3.71
C VAL A 150 4.48 6.00 5.01
N ARG A 151 3.85 7.00 5.66
CA ARG A 151 3.01 6.85 6.85
C ARG A 151 1.61 6.33 6.51
N ASN A 152 1.18 6.41 5.23
CA ASN A 152 -0.11 5.90 4.77
C ASN A 152 -0.07 4.38 4.51
N ILE A 153 0.03 3.63 5.60
CA ILE A 153 0.15 2.17 5.55
C ILE A 153 -1.03 1.49 4.86
N ALA A 154 -2.24 2.05 4.99
CA ALA A 154 -3.44 1.51 4.37
C ALA A 154 -3.37 1.55 2.84
N SER A 155 -2.96 2.70 2.27
CA SER A 155 -2.77 2.84 0.81
C SER A 155 -1.68 1.92 0.30
N ALA A 156 -0.54 1.90 1.01
CA ALA A 156 0.60 1.05 0.67
C ALA A 156 0.25 -0.45 0.72
N ALA A 157 -0.54 -0.88 1.72
CA ALA A 157 -1.01 -2.26 1.84
C ALA A 157 -2.00 -2.64 0.72
N LEU A 158 -2.86 -1.71 0.30
CA LEU A 158 -3.76 -1.92 -0.83
C LEU A 158 -2.97 -2.13 -2.12
N MET A 159 -2.05 -1.21 -2.45
CA MET A 159 -1.24 -1.29 -3.67
C MET A 159 -0.47 -2.62 -3.76
N ARG A 160 0.06 -3.12 -2.64
CA ARG A 160 0.69 -4.46 -2.60
C ARG A 160 -0.30 -5.60 -2.81
N ARG A 161 -1.49 -5.51 -2.21
CA ARG A 161 -2.51 -6.56 -2.30
C ARG A 161 -2.95 -6.77 -3.75
N ILE A 162 -3.02 -5.68 -4.51
CA ILE A 162 -3.30 -5.71 -5.95
C ILE A 162 -2.03 -5.97 -6.79
N GLY A 163 -0.96 -6.51 -6.21
CA GLY A 163 0.20 -6.96 -6.98
C GLY A 163 1.18 -5.87 -7.43
N MET A 164 1.02 -4.61 -7.01
CA MET A 164 2.03 -3.59 -7.29
C MET A 164 3.30 -3.83 -6.45
N ARG A 165 4.45 -3.73 -7.11
CA ARG A 165 5.77 -3.79 -6.49
C ARG A 165 6.14 -2.42 -5.95
N HIS A 166 6.70 -2.37 -4.74
CA HIS A 166 7.33 -1.17 -4.22
C HIS A 166 8.67 -0.95 -4.92
N GLU A 167 8.84 0.19 -5.58
CA GLU A 167 10.03 0.46 -6.39
C GLU A 167 10.95 1.51 -5.78
N ALA A 168 10.41 2.48 -5.04
CA ALA A 168 11.21 3.55 -4.46
C ALA A 168 10.59 4.15 -3.20
N VAL A 169 11.48 4.67 -2.34
CA VAL A 169 11.13 5.66 -1.32
C VAL A 169 11.81 6.97 -1.71
N MET A 170 11.00 7.97 -2.07
CA MET A 170 11.47 9.31 -2.40
C MET A 170 11.50 10.13 -1.12
N ARG A 171 12.70 10.48 -0.66
CA ARG A 171 12.91 11.18 0.61
C ARG A 171 12.58 12.66 0.46
N ARG A 172 11.78 13.21 1.39
CA ARG A 172 11.36 14.63 1.40
C ARG A 172 10.85 15.09 0.03
N ASN A 173 10.03 14.25 -0.60
CA ASN A 173 9.58 14.41 -1.97
C ASN A 173 8.44 15.45 -2.07
N SER A 174 7.53 15.42 -1.11
CA SER A 174 6.34 16.26 -1.09
C SER A 174 6.33 17.15 0.14
N TYR A 175 5.95 18.42 -0.02
CA TYR A 175 5.70 19.34 1.09
C TYR A 175 4.20 19.38 1.39
N LEU A 176 3.78 18.68 2.44
CA LEU A 176 2.36 18.55 2.81
C LEU A 176 2.15 19.15 4.19
N LYS A 177 1.17 20.05 4.32
CA LYS A 177 0.69 20.58 5.61
C LYS A 177 1.83 21.03 6.55
N ASN A 178 2.74 21.83 5.99
CA ASN A 178 3.93 22.38 6.64
C ASN A 178 5.05 21.38 6.99
N ASP A 179 5.04 20.18 6.42
CA ASP A 179 6.05 19.14 6.68
C ASP A 179 6.57 18.49 5.39
N TRP A 180 7.85 18.10 5.40
CA TRP A 180 8.46 17.37 4.30
C TRP A 180 8.21 15.87 4.45
N CYS A 181 7.45 15.32 3.51
CA CYS A 181 6.99 13.95 3.54
C CYS A 181 7.89 13.05 2.67
N ASN A 182 8.13 11.84 3.14
CA ASN A 182 8.71 10.78 2.32
C ASN A 182 7.56 10.06 1.62
N ASP A 183 7.74 9.75 0.33
CA ASP A 183 6.72 9.10 -0.48
C ASP A 183 7.20 7.72 -0.95
N SER A 184 6.35 6.71 -0.79
CA SER A 184 6.54 5.39 -1.38
C SER A 184 5.89 5.33 -2.76
N MET A 185 6.65 4.86 -3.76
CA MET A 185 6.14 4.56 -5.09
C MET A 185 5.99 3.06 -5.29
N PHE A 186 4.81 2.67 -5.74
CA PHE A 186 4.48 1.31 -6.17
C PHE A 186 4.14 1.31 -7.65
N ALA A 187 4.40 0.21 -8.34
CA ALA A 187 4.00 0.06 -9.73
C ALA A 187 3.77 -1.38 -10.15
N VAL A 188 3.05 -1.55 -11.25
CA VAL A 188 2.84 -2.82 -11.92
C VAL A 188 2.86 -2.60 -13.44
N LEU A 189 3.49 -3.53 -14.15
CA LEU A 189 3.53 -3.56 -15.60
C LEU A 189 2.32 -4.32 -16.16
N ALA A 190 1.89 -3.98 -17.38
CA ALA A 190 0.83 -4.69 -18.08
C ALA A 190 1.15 -6.18 -18.24
N SER A 191 2.41 -6.51 -18.52
CA SER A 191 2.88 -7.89 -18.61
C SER A 191 2.80 -8.63 -17.27
N GLU A 192 3.02 -7.95 -16.15
CA GLU A 192 2.86 -8.52 -14.81
C GLU A 192 1.37 -8.69 -14.48
N TRP A 193 0.54 -7.70 -14.77
CA TRP A 193 -0.91 -7.74 -14.56
C TRP A 193 -1.55 -8.92 -15.31
N ARG A 194 -1.29 -9.03 -16.62
CA ARG A 194 -1.81 -10.09 -17.50
C ARG A 194 -1.25 -11.47 -17.16
N ARG A 195 0.00 -11.53 -16.69
CA ARG A 195 0.65 -12.80 -16.33
C ARG A 195 0.43 -13.20 -14.90
N THR A 196 -0.16 -12.35 -14.03
CA THR A 196 -0.27 -12.62 -12.59
C THR A 196 -0.96 -13.97 -12.42
N PRO A 197 -0.18 -15.05 -12.16
CA PRO A 197 -0.80 -16.28 -11.73
C PRO A 197 -1.37 -15.93 -10.36
N PRO A 198 -2.54 -16.46 -9.98
CA PRO A 198 -2.95 -16.35 -8.59
C PRO A 198 -1.77 -16.85 -7.74
N ARG A 199 -1.36 -16.07 -6.73
CA ARG A 199 -0.30 -16.46 -5.79
C ARG A 199 -0.46 -17.95 -5.46
N SER A 200 0.61 -18.72 -5.46
CA SER A 200 0.53 -20.13 -5.08
C SER A 200 -0.05 -20.25 -3.67
N ALA A 201 -0.60 -21.43 -3.33
CA ALA A 201 -1.09 -21.68 -1.97
C ALA A 201 0.01 -21.44 -0.93
N ASP A 202 1.25 -21.80 -1.25
CA ASP A 202 2.40 -21.58 -0.39
C ASP A 202 2.77 -20.10 -0.26
N GLU A 203 2.77 -19.31 -1.34
CA GLU A 203 3.01 -17.86 -1.25
C GLU A 203 1.97 -17.18 -0.37
N ARG A 204 0.68 -17.54 -0.52
CA ARG A 204 -0.37 -17.01 0.36
C ARG A 204 -0.18 -17.41 1.81
N ALA A 205 0.28 -18.63 2.08
CA ALA A 205 0.51 -19.12 3.42
C ALA A 205 1.76 -18.46 4.07
N VAL A 206 2.81 -18.21 3.29
CA VAL A 206 3.98 -17.43 3.71
C VAL A 206 3.58 -15.98 4.00
N ASP A 207 2.77 -15.36 3.12
CA ASP A 207 2.23 -14.02 3.36
C ASP A 207 1.40 -13.96 4.64
N ALA A 208 0.56 -14.97 4.89
CA ALA A 208 -0.23 -15.05 6.11
C ALA A 208 0.66 -15.19 7.36
N ALA A 209 1.69 -16.03 7.31
CA ALA A 209 2.62 -16.21 8.42
C ALA A 209 3.39 -14.90 8.72
N ALA A 210 3.88 -14.22 7.68
CA ALA A 210 4.56 -12.93 7.82
C ALA A 210 3.62 -11.84 8.35
N ALA A 211 2.38 -11.78 7.84
CA ALA A 211 1.37 -10.83 8.30
C ALA A 211 1.05 -11.04 9.79
N THR A 212 0.87 -12.30 10.22
CA THR A 212 0.70 -12.63 11.64
C THR A 212 1.92 -12.19 12.46
N PHE A 213 3.14 -12.49 12.00
CA PHE A 213 4.36 -12.08 12.68
C PHE A 213 4.45 -10.56 12.87
N PHE A 214 4.28 -9.76 11.80
CA PHE A 214 4.42 -8.31 11.91
C PHE A 214 3.27 -7.65 12.65
N SER A 215 2.04 -8.18 12.52
CA SER A 215 0.86 -7.66 13.23
C SER A 215 1.04 -7.68 14.75
N ALA A 216 1.84 -8.60 15.28
CA ALA A 216 2.18 -8.68 16.69
C ALA A 216 2.88 -7.42 17.23
N PHE A 217 3.40 -6.58 16.33
CA PHE A 217 4.14 -5.36 16.62
C PHE A 217 3.51 -4.11 15.97
N THR A 218 2.28 -4.22 15.46
CA THR A 218 1.55 -3.12 14.82
C THR A 218 0.36 -2.68 15.69
N ARG A 219 0.30 -1.41 16.07
CA ARG A 219 -0.92 -0.82 16.67
C ARG A 219 -1.85 -0.29 15.59
N ALA A 220 -2.67 -1.17 15.03
CA ALA A 220 -3.76 -0.76 14.16
C ALA A 220 -4.90 -0.21 15.04
N GLY A 221 -5.32 1.05 14.82
CA GLY A 221 -6.49 1.62 15.49
C GLY A 221 -6.33 1.91 16.99
N GLY A 222 -5.10 1.96 17.53
CA GLY A 222 -4.84 2.29 18.93
C GLY A 222 -4.80 1.10 19.90
N GLU A 223 -5.04 -0.13 19.40
CA GLU A 223 -4.92 -1.34 20.21
C GLU A 223 -3.47 -1.62 20.65
N PRO A 224 -3.24 -2.23 21.82
CA PRO A 224 -1.91 -2.65 22.23
C PRO A 224 -1.31 -3.69 21.28
N VAL A 225 0.03 -3.65 21.15
CA VAL A 225 0.76 -4.73 20.47
C VAL A 225 0.55 -6.05 21.22
N ASN A 226 0.45 -7.16 20.48
CA ASN A 226 0.31 -8.49 21.05
C ASN A 226 1.45 -9.40 20.56
N PRO A 227 2.62 -9.37 21.22
CA PRO A 227 3.76 -10.22 20.85
C PRO A 227 3.41 -11.72 20.77
N ASP A 228 2.42 -12.18 21.54
CA ASP A 228 2.03 -13.59 21.56
C ASP A 228 1.34 -14.05 20.27
N ALA A 229 0.78 -13.13 19.48
CA ALA A 229 0.26 -13.45 18.16
C ALA A 229 1.35 -14.02 17.24
N ALA A 230 2.57 -13.48 17.32
CA ALA A 230 3.72 -13.96 16.54
C ALA A 230 4.19 -15.34 16.98
N ARG A 231 3.87 -15.80 18.20
CA ARG A 231 4.33 -17.11 18.67
C ARG A 231 3.78 -18.25 17.82
N SER A 232 2.56 -18.13 17.35
CA SER A 232 1.89 -19.14 16.53
C SER A 232 2.62 -19.45 15.20
N VAL A 233 3.44 -18.51 14.72
CA VAL A 233 4.17 -18.60 13.45
C VAL A 233 5.67 -18.76 13.62
N LEU A 234 6.19 -18.81 14.85
CA LEU A 234 7.60 -19.09 15.13
C LEU A 234 7.82 -20.59 15.33
N ALA A 235 8.77 -21.18 14.60
CA ALA A 235 9.13 -22.58 14.77
C ALA A 235 9.77 -22.83 16.16
N PRO A 236 9.61 -24.03 16.74
CA PRO A 236 10.43 -24.44 17.87
C PRO A 236 11.92 -24.33 17.53
N GLY A 237 12.68 -23.65 18.40
CA GLY A 237 14.10 -23.39 18.17
C GLY A 237 14.41 -22.27 17.17
N ALA A 238 13.41 -21.47 16.77
CA ALA A 238 13.64 -20.35 15.86
C ALA A 238 14.69 -19.37 16.41
N VAL A 239 15.58 -18.93 15.52
CA VAL A 239 16.71 -18.04 15.84
C VAL A 239 16.42 -16.66 15.30
N ILE A 240 16.61 -15.65 16.15
CA ILE A 240 16.33 -14.26 15.82
C ILE A 240 17.62 -13.46 15.99
N GLU A 241 18.06 -12.84 14.91
CA GLU A 241 19.25 -12.00 14.84
C GLU A 241 18.84 -10.56 14.62
N ARG A 242 19.27 -9.68 15.52
CA ARG A 242 19.16 -8.24 15.33
C ARG A 242 20.54 -7.68 15.02
N VAL A 243 20.63 -6.91 13.95
CA VAL A 243 21.84 -6.22 13.52
C VAL A 243 21.67 -4.74 13.79
N ASP A 244 22.51 -4.18 14.65
CA ASP A 244 22.52 -2.76 14.93
C ASP A 244 23.20 -1.94 13.81
N ALA A 245 23.19 -0.61 13.95
CA ALA A 245 23.79 0.29 12.97
C ALA A 245 25.32 0.13 12.81
N ASP A 246 26.00 -0.45 13.80
CA ASP A 246 27.44 -0.74 13.77
C ASP A 246 27.73 -2.13 13.17
N GLY A 247 26.70 -2.89 12.79
CA GLY A 247 26.81 -4.26 12.28
C GLY A 247 27.00 -5.32 13.37
N ARG A 248 26.83 -4.98 14.66
CA ARG A 248 26.87 -5.98 15.73
C ARG A 248 25.61 -6.84 15.69
N VAL A 249 25.81 -8.14 15.83
CA VAL A 249 24.72 -9.12 15.81
C VAL A 249 24.38 -9.53 17.24
N GLU A 250 23.15 -9.29 17.63
CA GLU A 250 22.54 -9.87 18.83
C GLU A 250 21.67 -11.06 18.42
N ARG A 251 21.96 -12.25 18.96
CA ARG A 251 21.21 -13.47 18.68
C ARG A 251 20.39 -13.89 19.88
N ARG A 252 19.09 -14.13 19.67
CA ARG A 252 18.13 -14.56 20.68
C ARG A 252 17.30 -15.76 20.21
N GLY A 253 16.76 -16.52 21.15
CA GLY A 253 15.70 -17.48 20.86
C GLY A 253 14.33 -16.81 20.72
N ALA A 254 13.36 -17.51 20.12
CA ALA A 254 11.98 -17.03 19.98
C ALA A 254 11.37 -16.52 21.30
N GLU A 255 11.53 -17.25 22.40
CA GLU A 255 10.98 -16.87 23.72
C GLU A 255 11.59 -15.58 24.25
N GLU A 256 12.91 -15.48 24.18
CA GLU A 256 13.66 -14.34 24.67
C GLU A 256 13.32 -13.09 23.85
N PHE A 257 13.20 -13.22 22.53
CA PHE A 257 12.75 -12.16 21.66
C PHE A 257 11.34 -11.69 22.03
N LEU A 258 10.37 -12.60 22.14
CA LEU A 258 9.00 -12.23 22.48
C LEU A 258 8.91 -11.61 23.89
N ALA A 259 9.64 -12.15 24.86
CA ALA A 259 9.72 -11.61 26.22
C ALA A 259 10.27 -10.18 26.23
N SER A 260 11.30 -9.89 25.43
CA SER A 260 11.86 -8.53 25.29
C SER A 260 10.85 -7.51 24.73
N ARG A 261 9.78 -7.96 24.08
CA ARG A 261 8.71 -7.13 23.52
C ARG A 261 7.50 -6.98 24.44
N ARG A 262 7.42 -7.75 25.55
CA ARG A 262 6.35 -7.64 26.57
C ARG A 262 6.59 -6.49 27.55
N SER A 263 7.85 -6.23 27.87
CA SER A 263 8.26 -5.16 28.79
C SER A 263 8.79 -3.98 28.00
N PRO A 264 7.98 -2.93 27.73
CA PRO A 264 8.50 -1.73 27.09
C PRO A 264 9.64 -1.13 27.94
N PRO A 265 10.60 -0.40 27.36
CA PRO A 265 11.55 0.41 28.11
C PRO A 265 10.80 1.35 29.06
N ARG A 266 11.50 1.85 30.09
CA ARG A 266 10.96 2.83 31.04
C ARG A 266 10.32 4.00 30.26
N GLY A 267 8.99 4.07 30.23
CA GLY A 267 8.25 4.99 29.36
C GLY A 267 7.03 4.37 28.66
N GLY A 268 6.92 3.04 28.59
CA GLY A 268 5.69 2.36 28.14
C GLY A 268 5.57 2.10 26.64
N GLU A 269 6.60 2.43 25.84
CA GLU A 269 6.56 2.27 24.38
C GLU A 269 7.47 1.12 23.88
N PRO A 270 7.10 0.33 22.87
CA PRO A 270 7.98 -0.69 22.30
C PRO A 270 9.32 -0.10 21.86
N ALA A 271 10.42 -0.82 22.11
CA ALA A 271 11.77 -0.38 21.73
C ALA A 271 11.90 -0.02 20.22
N ASP A 272 11.12 -0.69 19.38
CA ASP A 272 11.17 -0.57 17.92
C ASP A 272 10.01 0.24 17.34
N GLY A 273 9.17 0.84 18.19
CA GLY A 273 7.94 1.51 17.78
C GLY A 273 6.90 0.56 17.17
N ASP A 274 5.90 1.14 16.54
CA ASP A 274 4.95 0.44 15.68
C ASP A 274 5.66 0.04 14.38
N VAL A 275 5.51 -1.21 14.00
CA VAL A 275 6.17 -1.83 12.84
C VAL A 275 5.15 -2.03 11.74
N PHE A 276 5.47 -1.63 10.52
CA PHE A 276 4.61 -1.80 9.35
C PHE A 276 5.40 -2.38 8.19
N GLU A 277 4.99 -3.53 7.68
CA GLU A 277 5.63 -4.12 6.49
C GLU A 277 5.27 -3.32 5.22
N VAL A 278 6.26 -2.66 4.63
CA VAL A 278 6.14 -1.74 3.49
C VAL A 278 6.48 -2.35 2.12
N SER A 279 7.16 -3.47 2.07
CA SER A 279 7.25 -4.27 0.85
C SER A 279 7.90 -5.58 1.16
N TRP A 280 7.73 -6.57 0.29
CA TRP A 280 8.45 -7.81 0.41
C TRP A 280 8.66 -8.48 -0.94
N THR A 281 9.66 -9.36 -0.96
CA THR A 281 9.82 -10.40 -1.99
C THR A 281 9.78 -11.74 -1.30
N THR A 282 9.25 -12.77 -1.98
CA THR A 282 9.24 -14.14 -1.47
C THR A 282 9.77 -15.06 -2.55
N MET A 283 10.71 -15.92 -2.17
CA MET A 283 11.25 -16.98 -3.00
C MET A 283 10.98 -18.30 -2.32
N ILE A 284 10.32 -19.23 -3.00
CA ILE A 284 10.06 -20.57 -2.49
C ILE A 284 10.86 -21.57 -3.33
N ALA A 285 11.75 -22.31 -2.68
CA ALA A 285 12.60 -23.31 -3.32
C ALA A 285 12.94 -24.43 -2.34
N ALA A 286 12.98 -25.67 -2.82
CA ALA A 286 13.38 -26.85 -2.04
C ALA A 286 12.64 -27.00 -0.67
N GLY A 287 11.34 -26.67 -0.63
CA GLY A 287 10.55 -26.75 0.61
C GLY A 287 10.95 -25.72 1.67
N ARG A 288 11.55 -24.60 1.26
CA ARG A 288 11.84 -23.43 2.09
C ARG A 288 11.35 -22.17 1.40
N ALA A 289 11.03 -21.17 2.21
CA ALA A 289 10.72 -19.84 1.73
C ALA A 289 11.71 -18.85 2.33
N LEU A 290 12.23 -17.96 1.51
CA LEU A 290 12.97 -16.78 1.92
C LEU A 290 12.12 -15.56 1.61
N ARG A 291 11.85 -14.74 2.62
CA ARG A 291 11.13 -13.49 2.46
C ARG A 291 12.00 -12.33 2.91
N GLY A 292 12.29 -11.40 2.01
CA GLY A 292 12.92 -10.13 2.34
C GLY A 292 11.87 -9.04 2.43
N SER A 293 11.82 -8.33 3.55
CA SER A 293 10.81 -7.32 3.88
C SER A 293 11.45 -5.97 4.16
N LEU A 294 10.88 -4.91 3.61
CA LEU A 294 11.13 -3.53 4.02
C LEU A 294 10.07 -3.15 5.03
N ILE A 295 10.50 -2.58 6.15
CA ILE A 295 9.65 -2.20 7.26
C ILE A 295 9.74 -0.69 7.47
N PHE A 296 8.61 -0.04 7.65
CA PHE A 296 8.53 1.31 8.20
C PHE A 296 8.21 1.21 9.69
N ARG A 297 8.93 1.98 10.49
CA ARG A 297 8.75 2.10 11.93
C ARG A 297 8.33 3.51 12.28
N ARG A 298 7.47 3.65 13.29
CA ARG A 298 7.21 4.94 13.93
C ARG A 298 6.95 4.76 15.42
N GLY A 299 7.26 5.75 16.23
CA GLY A 299 6.96 5.72 17.66
C GLY A 299 7.36 7.03 18.31
N VAL A 300 7.41 7.04 19.64
CA VAL A 300 7.96 8.14 20.41
C VAL A 300 9.09 7.57 21.29
N ARG A 301 10.22 8.28 21.34
CA ARG A 301 11.35 7.93 22.20
C ARG A 301 11.71 9.15 23.02
N ASP A 302 11.68 9.01 24.33
CA ASP A 302 11.96 10.09 25.28
C ASP A 302 11.12 11.36 25.00
N GLY A 303 9.86 11.18 24.60
CA GLY A 303 8.93 12.27 24.28
C GLY A 303 9.09 12.86 22.86
N VAL A 304 10.06 12.38 22.08
CA VAL A 304 10.31 12.84 20.71
C VAL A 304 9.76 11.79 19.72
N PRO A 305 8.82 12.16 18.82
CA PRO A 305 8.40 11.28 17.74
C PRO A 305 9.60 10.85 16.89
N PHE A 306 9.55 9.64 16.36
CA PHE A 306 10.52 9.19 15.36
C PHE A 306 9.83 8.37 14.29
N THR A 307 10.46 8.35 13.11
CA THR A 307 10.19 7.41 12.04
C THR A 307 11.49 6.71 11.66
N GLY A 308 11.40 5.50 11.14
CA GLY A 308 12.59 4.74 10.79
C GLY A 308 12.28 3.66 9.79
N TRP A 309 13.33 3.04 9.27
CA TRP A 309 13.22 1.91 8.36
C TRP A 309 13.94 0.70 8.96
N SER A 310 13.49 -0.49 8.59
CA SER A 310 14.22 -1.73 8.84
C SER A 310 14.16 -2.64 7.63
N ARG A 311 15.14 -3.52 7.52
CA ARG A 311 15.07 -4.68 6.62
C ARG A 311 14.96 -5.93 7.46
N VAL A 312 14.02 -6.80 7.11
CA VAL A 312 13.78 -8.06 7.79
C VAL A 312 13.86 -9.19 6.77
N ALA A 313 14.70 -10.18 7.03
CA ALA A 313 14.72 -11.42 6.27
C ALA A 313 14.10 -12.53 7.12
N LEU A 314 13.08 -13.21 6.60
CA LEU A 314 12.49 -14.40 7.19
C LEU A 314 12.89 -15.62 6.39
N GLN A 315 13.41 -16.64 7.06
CA GLN A 315 13.48 -17.98 6.52
C GLN A 315 12.31 -18.78 7.11
N LEU A 316 11.52 -19.41 6.25
CA LEU A 316 10.35 -20.19 6.66
C LEU A 316 10.43 -21.61 6.13
N ARG A 317 9.82 -22.52 6.89
CA ARG A 317 9.61 -23.92 6.53
C ARG A 317 8.13 -24.30 6.61
N PRO A 318 7.66 -25.25 5.81
CA PRO A 318 6.31 -25.76 5.94
C PRO A 318 6.13 -26.51 7.27
N ALA A 319 4.92 -26.45 7.78
CA ALA A 319 4.36 -27.24 8.87
C ALA A 319 2.95 -27.70 8.45
N THR A 320 2.35 -28.65 9.17
CA THR A 320 1.04 -29.20 8.82
C THR A 320 -0.02 -28.09 8.68
N GLY A 321 -0.37 -27.73 7.44
CA GLY A 321 -1.34 -26.69 7.13
C GLY A 321 -0.87 -25.24 7.29
N ALA A 322 0.43 -24.97 7.50
CA ALA A 322 0.96 -23.63 7.72
C ALA A 322 2.44 -23.48 7.31
N TRP A 323 2.98 -22.28 7.40
CA TRP A 323 4.40 -21.99 7.31
C TRP A 323 4.89 -21.37 8.63
N LEU A 324 6.06 -21.78 9.09
CA LEU A 324 6.68 -21.30 10.32
C LEU A 324 8.01 -20.63 10.03
N VAL A 325 8.27 -19.50 10.67
CA VAL A 325 9.55 -18.79 10.65
C VAL A 325 10.57 -19.61 11.45
N GLU A 326 11.61 -20.10 10.78
CA GLU A 326 12.73 -20.84 11.40
C GLU A 326 13.89 -19.93 11.77
N SER A 327 14.08 -18.84 11.05
CA SER A 327 15.02 -17.80 11.42
C SER A 327 14.57 -16.43 10.91
N LEU A 328 15.02 -15.38 11.61
CA LEU A 328 14.82 -14.00 11.21
C LEU A 328 16.10 -13.21 11.42
N THR A 329 16.43 -12.36 10.44
CA THR A 329 17.44 -11.30 10.59
C THR A 329 16.74 -9.96 10.47
N TRP A 330 16.97 -9.05 11.42
CA TRP A 330 16.37 -7.73 11.48
C TRP A 330 17.47 -6.67 11.57
N THR A 331 17.51 -5.76 10.60
CA THR A 331 18.46 -4.64 10.57
C THR A 331 17.71 -3.33 10.59
N ASP A 332 18.05 -2.45 11.54
CA ASP A 332 17.47 -1.12 11.62
C ASP A 332 18.33 -0.10 10.87
N GLU A 333 17.70 0.73 10.06
CA GLU A 333 18.31 1.98 9.60
C GLU A 333 18.22 3.04 10.72
N PRO A 334 19.10 4.06 10.71
CA PRO A 334 19.02 5.17 11.66
C PRO A 334 17.63 5.82 11.66
N ASP A 335 17.10 6.04 12.86
CA ASP A 335 15.81 6.71 13.04
C ASP A 335 15.92 8.20 12.64
N THR A 336 14.86 8.73 12.06
CA THR A 336 14.67 10.14 11.74
C THR A 336 13.67 10.74 12.73
N PRO A 337 14.01 11.83 13.44
CA PRO A 337 13.10 12.53 14.34
C PRO A 337 11.93 13.19 13.61
#